data_AF-A0A1W9J005-F1
#
_entry.id   AF-A0A1W9J005-F1
#
_cell.length_a   1.000
_cell.length_b   1.000
_cell.length_c   1.000
_cell.angle_alpha   90.00
_cell.angle_beta   90.00
_cell.angle_gamma   90.00
#
_symmetry.space_group_name_H-M   'P 1'
#
loop_
_entity.id
_entity.type
_entity.pdbx_description
1 polymer ?
#
loop_
_entity_poly.entity_id
_entity_poly.type
_entity_poly.pdbx_seq_one_letter_code
_entity_poly.pdbx_strand_id
1 'polypeptide(L)'
;MKMGQSLVIVMAAFLGGIVGGVLSDQLFSGRAVQAQKVNGVNAEEFLLLDQAGKARAGLGLDANGEVGLVLTSKDGSRTLTLSADDPRAIKLTERGGRVLLSMP
;
A
#
# COMPACT_ATOMS: atom_id res chain seq x y z
N MET A 1 -53.47 22.33 -19.56
CA MET A 1 -52.99 20.93 -19.70
C MET A 1 -53.99 20.02 -19.01
N LYS A 2 -54.48 18.96 -19.66
CA LYS A 2 -55.41 18.01 -19.01
C LYS A 2 -54.60 17.07 -18.09
N MET A 3 -55.10 16.76 -16.89
CA MET A 3 -54.43 15.91 -15.88
C MET A 3 -53.81 14.61 -16.44
N GLY A 4 -54.45 14.00 -17.45
CA GLY A 4 -53.91 12.81 -18.13
C GLY A 4 -52.62 13.04 -18.92
N GLN A 5 -52.43 14.23 -19.49
CA GLN A 5 -51.24 14.56 -20.28
C GLN A 5 -50.00 14.77 -19.39
N SER A 6 -50.18 15.35 -18.19
CA SER A 6 -49.09 15.48 -17.22
C SER A 6 -48.67 14.12 -16.65
N LEU A 7 -49.62 13.21 -16.42
CA LEU A 7 -49.32 11.85 -15.94
C LEU A 7 -48.48 11.05 -16.96
N VAL A 8 -48.79 11.17 -18.25
CA VAL A 8 -48.04 10.52 -19.33
C VAL A 8 -46.61 11.04 -19.41
N ILE A 9 -46.41 12.36 -19.25
CA ILE A 9 -45.07 12.97 -19.27
C ILE A 9 -44.22 12.48 -18.08
N VAL A 10 -44.81 12.39 -16.88
CA VAL A 10 -44.10 11.89 -15.69
C VAL A 10 -43.68 10.44 -15.87
N MET A 11 -44.56 9.59 -16.39
CA MET A 11 -44.25 8.18 -16.64
C MET A 11 -43.17 8.01 -17.70
N ALA A 12 -43.21 8.81 -18.77
CA ALA A 12 -42.18 8.79 -19.81
C ALA A 12 -40.81 9.25 -19.28
N ALA A 13 -40.77 10.31 -18.47
CA ALA A 13 -39.54 10.78 -17.85
C ALA A 13 -38.96 9.76 -16.86
N PHE A 14 -39.81 9.10 -16.08
CA PHE A 14 -39.39 8.09 -15.12
C PHE A 14 -38.79 6.86 -15.81
N LEU A 15 -39.46 6.35 -16.84
CA LEU A 15 -38.96 5.20 -17.62
C LEU A 15 -37.69 5.55 -18.38
N GLY A 16 -37.61 6.75 -18.96
CA GLY A 16 -36.39 7.24 -19.63
C GLY A 16 -35.21 7.36 -18.66
N GLY A 17 -35.45 7.81 -17.43
CA GLY A 17 -34.43 7.90 -16.39
C GLY A 17 -33.88 6.54 -15.97
N ILE A 18 -34.74 5.53 -15.78
CA ILE A 18 -34.31 4.17 -15.41
C ILE A 18 -33.52 3.53 -16.55
N VAL A 19 -34.06 3.56 -17.76
CA VAL A 19 -33.42 2.96 -18.94
C VAL A 19 -32.08 3.67 -19.21
N GLY A 20 -32.06 5.00 -19.15
CA GLY A 20 -30.85 5.80 -19.30
C GLY A 20 -29.80 5.48 -18.23
N GLY A 21 -30.20 5.38 -16.96
CA GLY A 21 -29.29 5.04 -15.86
C GLY A 21 -28.64 3.66 -16.03
N VAL A 22 -29.44 2.64 -16.36
CA VAL A 22 -28.93 1.27 -16.57
C VAL A 22 -27.98 1.20 -17.77
N LEU A 23 -28.30 1.87 -18.87
CA LEU A 23 -27.43 1.93 -20.05
C LEU A 23 -26.14 2.72 -19.77
N SER A 24 -26.19 3.80 -18.98
CA SER A 24 -25.00 4.55 -18.59
C SER A 24 -24.03 3.70 -17.78
N ASP A 25 -24.52 2.92 -16.81
CA ASP A 25 -23.65 2.02 -16.06
C ASP A 25 -23.03 0.95 -16.97
N GLN A 26 -23.80 0.38 -17.90
CA GLN A 26 -23.31 -0.71 -18.73
C GLN A 26 -22.32 -0.25 -19.82
N LEU A 27 -22.47 0.97 -20.35
CA LEU A 27 -21.57 1.55 -21.35
C LEU A 27 -20.33 2.21 -20.75
N PHE A 28 -20.43 2.83 -19.57
CA PHE A 28 -19.31 3.57 -18.96
C PHE A 28 -18.56 2.80 -17.87
N SER A 29 -19.12 1.72 -17.30
CA SER A 29 -18.44 0.86 -16.32
C SER A 29 -17.43 -0.12 -16.93
N GLY A 30 -17.21 -0.09 -18.24
CA GLY A 30 -16.02 -0.72 -18.87
C GLY A 30 -14.69 -0.09 -18.40
N ARG A 31 -14.76 1.10 -17.78
CA ARG A 31 -13.71 1.67 -16.93
C ARG A 31 -14.03 1.42 -15.46
N ALA A 32 -14.34 0.18 -15.10
CA ALA A 32 -14.06 -0.27 -13.74
C ALA A 32 -12.62 0.15 -13.46
N VAL A 33 -12.43 0.93 -12.40
CA VAL A 33 -11.13 1.28 -11.85
C VAL A 33 -10.34 -0.02 -11.79
N GLN A 34 -9.48 -0.24 -12.78
CA GLN A 34 -8.57 -1.36 -12.81
C GLN A 34 -7.76 -1.15 -11.54
N ALA A 35 -8.04 -1.95 -10.51
CA ALA A 35 -7.20 -2.02 -9.33
C ALA A 35 -5.79 -2.20 -9.89
N GLN A 36 -4.99 -1.15 -9.75
CA GLN A 36 -3.68 -1.04 -10.34
C GLN A 36 -2.97 -2.36 -10.07
N LYS A 37 -2.68 -3.12 -11.13
CA LYS A 37 -1.98 -4.41 -11.03
C LYS A 37 -0.81 -4.17 -10.08
N VAL A 38 -0.90 -4.76 -8.88
CA VAL A 38 0.06 -4.47 -7.82
C VAL A 38 1.40 -4.97 -8.35
N ASN A 39 2.29 -4.05 -8.73
CA ASN A 39 3.67 -4.35 -9.10
C ASN A 39 4.43 -4.63 -7.80
N GLY A 40 4.01 -5.67 -7.09
CA GLY A 40 4.59 -6.14 -5.85
C GLY A 40 5.43 -7.38 -6.11
N VAL A 41 6.48 -7.54 -5.32
CA VAL A 41 7.23 -8.78 -5.23
C VAL A 41 6.83 -9.45 -3.92
N ASN A 42 6.50 -10.74 -3.96
CA ASN A 42 6.33 -11.53 -2.74
C ASN A 42 7.68 -12.14 -2.39
N ALA A 43 8.22 -11.78 -1.22
CA ALA A 43 9.46 -12.33 -0.70
C ALA A 43 9.37 -12.40 0.82
N GLU A 44 10.08 -13.35 1.42
CA GLU A 44 10.28 -13.42 2.87
C GLU A 44 11.19 -12.29 3.36
N GLU A 45 12.15 -11.88 2.52
CA GLU A 45 13.10 -10.80 2.81
C GLU A 45 13.55 -10.11 1.53
N PHE A 46 13.74 -8.79 1.60
CA PHE A 46 14.38 -7.97 0.58
C PHE A 46 15.73 -7.45 1.06
N LEU A 47 16.80 -7.82 0.38
CA LEU A 47 18.15 -7.36 0.67
C LEU A 47 18.65 -6.41 -0.41
N LEU A 48 19.10 -5.22 0.00
CA LEU A 48 19.89 -4.35 -0.86
C LEU A 48 21.37 -4.74 -0.70
N LEU A 49 21.99 -5.29 -1.74
CA LEU A 49 23.39 -5.70 -1.72
C LEU A 49 24.30 -4.64 -2.36
N ASP A 50 25.53 -4.49 -1.88
CA ASP A 50 26.56 -3.73 -2.58
C ASP A 50 27.28 -4.57 -3.66
N GLN A 51 28.26 -3.97 -4.34
CA GLN A 51 29.03 -4.61 -5.40
C GLN A 51 29.83 -5.84 -4.94
N ALA A 52 30.10 -5.97 -3.64
CA ALA A 52 30.77 -7.11 -3.05
C ALA A 52 29.78 -8.18 -2.56
N GLY A 53 28.47 -7.97 -2.76
CA GLY A 53 27.42 -8.85 -2.27
C GLY A 53 27.05 -8.66 -0.79
N LYS A 54 27.53 -7.60 -0.14
CA LYS A 54 27.23 -7.34 1.28
C LYS A 54 25.89 -6.59 1.42
N ALA A 55 25.04 -7.06 2.34
CA ALA A 55 23.78 -6.41 2.66
C ALA A 55 23.98 -5.01 3.27
N ARG A 56 23.27 -4.05 2.68
CA ARG A 56 23.29 -2.60 2.97
C ARG A 56 21.97 -2.13 3.56
N ALA A 57 20.89 -2.77 3.16
CA ALA A 57 19.60 -2.65 3.79
C ALA A 57 18.85 -3.97 3.69
N GLY A 58 17.90 -4.18 4.60
CA GLY A 58 17.02 -5.34 4.64
C GLY A 58 15.60 -4.92 5.00
N LEU A 59 14.60 -5.46 4.31
CA LEU A 59 13.20 -5.38 4.72
C LEU A 59 12.67 -6.81 4.83
N GLY A 60 12.22 -7.19 6.02
CA GLY A 60 11.75 -8.55 6.26
C GLY A 60 11.46 -8.79 7.73
N LEU A 61 11.44 -10.06 8.09
CA LEU A 61 11.28 -10.50 9.46
C LEU A 61 12.65 -10.72 10.10
N ASP A 62 12.82 -10.30 11.35
CA ASP A 62 14.00 -10.60 12.13
C ASP A 62 13.96 -12.04 12.70
N ALA A 63 14.97 -12.40 13.51
CA ALA A 63 15.05 -13.73 14.12
C ALA A 63 13.90 -14.05 15.09
N ASN A 64 13.18 -13.04 15.58
CA ASN A 64 12.02 -13.17 16.44
C ASN A 64 10.70 -13.16 15.64
N GLY A 65 10.77 -12.96 14.32
CA GLY A 65 9.60 -12.83 13.46
C GLY A 65 9.00 -11.42 13.43
N GLU A 66 9.72 -10.41 13.96
CA GLU A 66 9.25 -9.02 13.97
C GLU A 66 9.60 -8.33 12.65
N VAL A 67 8.70 -7.51 12.14
CA VAL A 67 8.92 -6.79 10.87
C VAL A 67 9.87 -5.61 11.08
N GLY A 68 10.89 -5.52 10.22
CA GLY A 68 11.89 -4.46 10.33
C GLY A 68 12.45 -3.98 9.00
N LEU A 69 12.79 -2.69 8.95
CA LEU A 69 13.69 -2.10 7.97
C LEU A 69 15.04 -1.85 8.64
N VAL A 70 16.08 -2.44 8.08
CA VAL A 70 17.45 -2.36 8.58
C VAL A 70 18.31 -1.61 7.56
N LEU A 71 19.13 -0.66 8.00
CA LEU A 71 20.16 -0.01 7.20
C LEU A 71 21.52 -0.18 7.87
N THR A 72 22.51 -0.62 7.11
CA THR A 72 23.87 -0.90 7.61
C THR A 72 24.86 0.12 7.05
N SER A 73 25.71 0.69 7.92
CA SER A 73 26.74 1.69 7.56
C SER A 73 27.83 1.11 6.64
N LYS A 74 28.55 1.94 5.86
CA LYS A 74 29.51 1.48 4.81
C LYS A 74 30.47 0.40 5.30
N ASP A 75 31.08 0.67 6.45
CA ASP A 75 31.98 -0.20 7.19
C ASP A 75 31.29 -1.36 7.94
N GLY A 76 29.96 -1.35 8.06
CA GLY A 76 29.16 -2.27 8.88
C GLY A 76 29.41 -2.11 10.37
N SER A 77 29.82 -0.92 10.82
CA SER A 77 30.00 -0.62 12.25
C SER A 77 28.70 -0.23 12.93
N ARG A 78 27.68 0.19 12.18
CA ARG A 78 26.41 0.66 12.71
C ARG A 78 25.24 0.16 11.90
N THR A 79 24.13 -0.01 12.60
CA THR A 79 22.85 -0.45 12.05
C THR A 79 21.75 0.46 12.56
N LEU A 80 20.99 1.03 11.64
CA LEU A 80 19.74 1.73 11.92
C LEU A 80 18.58 0.77 11.67
N THR A 81 17.76 0.52 12.67
CA THR A 81 16.60 -0.36 12.60
C THR A 81 15.34 0.46 12.80
N LEU A 82 14.35 0.24 11.93
CA LEU A 82 12.98 0.69 12.10
C LEU A 82 12.11 -0.55 12.28
N SER A 83 11.45 -0.70 13.41
CA SER A 83 10.53 -1.81 13.73
C SER A 83 9.12 -1.27 13.92
N ALA A 84 8.13 -2.00 13.42
CA ALA A 84 6.72 -1.70 13.69
C ALA A 84 6.21 -2.36 14.98
N ASP A 85 6.90 -3.40 15.44
CA ASP A 85 6.47 -4.24 16.56
C ASP A 85 7.16 -3.83 17.88
N ASP A 86 8.26 -3.09 17.80
CA ASP A 86 9.01 -2.62 18.96
C ASP A 86 8.48 -1.26 19.47
N PRO A 87 8.21 -1.09 20.77
CA PRO A 87 7.86 0.21 21.37
C PRO A 87 8.91 1.31 21.16
N ARG A 88 10.15 0.93 20.86
CA ARG A 88 11.24 1.80 20.42
C ARG A 88 11.45 1.57 18.93
N ALA A 89 10.54 2.12 18.12
CA ALA A 89 10.45 1.88 16.70
C ALA A 89 11.76 2.18 15.97
N ILE A 90 12.55 3.16 16.42
CA ILE A 90 13.80 3.55 15.75
C ILE A 90 15.00 3.30 16.66
N LYS A 91 15.99 2.53 16.20
CA LYS A 91 17.22 2.23 16.95
C LYS A 91 18.46 2.40 16.10
N LEU A 92 19.46 3.10 16.62
CA LEU A 92 20.82 3.08 16.07
C LEU A 92 21.71 2.25 16.99
N THR A 93 22.28 1.19 16.46
CA THR A 93 23.10 0.24 17.21
C THR A 93 24.48 0.14 16.59
N GLU A 94 25.52 0.09 17.42
CA GLU A 94 26.90 -0.15 17.00
C GLU A 94 27.23 -1.65 16.98
N ARG A 95 28.27 -2.03 16.24
CA ARG A 95 28.81 -3.39 16.21
C ARG A 95 29.12 -3.84 17.64
N GLY A 96 28.53 -4.95 18.05
CA GLY A 96 28.57 -5.45 19.44
C GLY A 96 27.29 -5.20 20.22
N GLY A 97 26.25 -4.60 19.61
CA GLY A 97 24.92 -4.49 20.21
C GLY A 97 24.72 -3.25 21.09
N ARG A 98 25.70 -2.34 21.14
CA ARG A 98 25.57 -1.10 21.91
C ARG A 98 24.58 -0.15 21.25
N VAL A 99 23.45 0.11 21.91
CA VAL A 99 22.45 1.08 21.43
C VAL A 99 22.98 2.49 21.63
N LEU A 100 23.15 3.23 20.54
CA LEU A 100 23.58 4.63 20.52
C LEU A 100 22.40 5.60 20.65
N LEU A 101 21.26 5.22 20.06
CA LEU A 101 20.03 6.00 20.06
C LEU A 101 18.84 5.05 19.98
N SER A 102 17.78 5.35 20.72
CA SER A 102 16.48 4.70 20.55
C SER A 102 15.37 5.72 20.71
N MET A 103 14.39 5.68 19.82
CA MET A 103 13.22 6.57 19.82
C MET A 103 11.95 5.76 19.58
N PRO A 104 10.81 6.19 20.16
CA PRO A 104 9.50 5.63 19.82
C PRO A 104 9.10 5.95 18.38
#